data_AF-A0A7S0RMJ8-F1
#
_entry.id   AF-A0A7S0RMJ8-F1
#
_cell.length_a   1.000
_cell.length_b   1.000
_cell.length_c   1.000
_cell.angle_alpha   90.00
_cell.angle_beta   90.00
_cell.angle_gamma   90.00
#
_symmetry.space_group_name_H-M   'P 1'
#
loop_
_entity.id
_entity.type
_entity.pdbx_description
1 polymer ?
#
loop_
_entity_poly.entity_id
_entity_poly.type
_entity_poly.pdbx_seq_one_letter_code
_entity_poly.pdbx_strand_id
1 'polypeptide(L)'
;VALGQKLSALVSERWFRVPMRLQYERVYRPFLLLHVNRYAGKAMETESDAARDAPGQGGSLLIKGIRAIWRQSAPIVANVLQGAVQRIVMQEDVQAAVSFAEGEIRRLLLGKVELSELVMTG
;
A
#
# COMPACT_ATOMS: atom_id res chain seq x y z
N VAL A 1 6.99 9.94 14.19
CA VAL A 1 7.42 10.99 13.23
C VAL A 1 8.60 11.79 13.77
N ALA A 2 8.54 12.34 14.99
CA ALA A 2 9.62 13.10 15.62
C ALA A 2 11.03 12.47 15.55
N LEU A 3 11.17 11.17 15.82
CA LEU A 3 12.48 10.49 15.76
C LEU A 3 13.09 10.50 14.33
N GLY A 4 12.25 10.29 13.31
CA GLY A 4 12.70 10.27 11.91
C GLY A 4 13.21 11.63 11.45
N GLN A 5 12.52 12.71 11.84
CA GLN A 5 12.96 14.08 11.56
C GLN A 5 14.28 14.41 12.26
N LYS A 6 14.42 14.03 13.53
CA LYS A 6 15.67 14.24 14.30
C LYS A 6 16.86 13.50 13.68
N LEU A 7 16.66 12.24 13.28
CA LEU A 7 17.70 11.45 12.61
C LEU A 7 18.07 12.06 11.25
N SER A 8 17.10 12.53 10.49
CA SER A 8 17.34 13.18 9.20
C SER A 8 18.23 14.42 9.31
N ALA A 9 17.99 15.27 10.31
CA ALA A 9 18.81 16.44 10.59
C ALA A 9 20.22 16.05 11.03
N LEU A 10 20.32 15.13 12.01
CA LEU A 10 21.60 14.66 12.53
C LEU A 10 22.46 14.00 11.44
N VAL A 11 21.85 13.23 10.53
CA VAL A 11 22.58 12.61 9.41
C VAL A 11 23.05 13.65 8.39
N SER A 12 22.21 14.64 8.10
CA SER A 12 22.55 15.75 7.20
C SER A 12 23.73 16.57 7.70
N GLU A 13 23.73 16.94 8.98
CA GLU A 13 24.76 17.78 9.58
C GLU A 13 26.10 17.07 9.71
N ARG A 14 26.09 15.78 10.05
CA ARG A 14 27.32 15.07 10.43
C ARG A 14 28.02 14.35 9.28
N TRP A 15 27.31 13.95 8.22
CA TRP A 15 27.90 13.15 7.14
C TRP A 15 27.76 13.75 5.74
N PHE A 16 26.85 14.69 5.50
CA PHE A 16 26.64 15.28 4.18
C PHE A 16 27.27 16.67 4.05
N ARG A 17 27.74 17.00 2.84
CA ARG A 17 28.23 18.35 2.48
C ARG A 17 27.11 19.14 1.84
N VAL A 18 27.02 20.43 2.14
CA VAL A 18 26.11 21.36 1.46
C VAL A 18 26.33 21.27 -0.07
N PRO A 19 25.28 21.14 -0.90
CA PRO A 19 23.85 21.28 -0.61
C PRO A 19 23.09 19.97 -0.33
N MET A 20 23.78 18.85 -0.11
CA MET A 20 23.11 17.55 0.12
C MET A 20 22.45 17.52 1.50
N ARG A 21 21.17 17.13 1.53
CA ARG A 21 20.37 17.00 2.76
C ARG A 21 19.49 15.76 2.68
N LEU A 22 19.50 14.95 3.75
CA LEU A 22 18.52 13.90 3.94
C LEU A 22 17.23 14.54 4.47
N GLN A 23 16.09 14.18 3.88
CA GLN A 23 14.78 14.62 4.32
C GLN A 23 13.94 13.42 4.75
N TYR A 24 13.38 13.51 5.95
CA TYR A 24 12.34 12.60 6.39
C TYR A 24 11.06 12.88 5.58
N GLU A 25 10.49 11.83 5.02
CA GLU A 25 9.27 11.93 4.20
C GLU A 25 8.07 11.30 4.89
N ARG A 26 8.17 10.01 5.26
CA ARG A 26 7.02 9.23 5.78
C ARG A 26 7.47 8.01 6.56
N VAL A 27 6.57 7.42 7.33
CA VAL A 27 6.72 6.11 7.99
C VAL A 27 5.65 5.15 7.49
N TYR A 28 6.01 3.87 7.36
CA TYR A 28 5.07 2.82 7.00
C TYR A 28 4.77 1.92 8.19
N ARG A 29 3.49 1.74 8.51
CA ARG A 29 3.02 0.76 9.50
C ARG A 29 1.52 0.47 9.30
N PRO A 30 1.12 -0.79 9.05
CA PRO A 30 1.98 -1.95 8.77
C PRO A 30 2.71 -1.83 7.41
N PHE A 31 3.79 -2.61 7.24
CA PHE A 31 4.64 -2.63 6.04
C PHE A 31 4.82 -4.06 5.53
N LEU A 32 4.54 -4.27 4.25
CA LEU A 32 4.63 -5.54 3.53
C LEU A 32 5.65 -5.42 2.41
N LEU A 33 6.79 -6.07 2.56
CA LEU A 33 7.82 -6.18 1.52
C LEU A 33 7.74 -7.54 0.84
N LEU A 34 7.40 -7.56 -0.46
CA LEU A 34 7.33 -8.79 -1.24
C LEU A 34 8.64 -9.05 -1.98
N HIS A 35 9.21 -8.00 -2.58
CA HIS A 35 10.46 -8.08 -3.34
C HIS A 35 11.08 -6.68 -3.47
N VAL A 36 12.31 -6.60 -4.01
CA VAL A 36 12.89 -5.33 -4.46
C VAL A 36 11.91 -4.62 -5.39
N ASN A 37 11.61 -3.36 -5.08
CA ASN A 37 10.62 -2.52 -5.76
C ASN A 37 9.18 -3.04 -5.73
N ARG A 38 8.85 -4.02 -4.86
CA ARG A 38 7.49 -4.56 -4.70
C ARG A 38 7.11 -4.56 -3.23
N TYR A 39 6.37 -3.54 -2.82
CA TYR A 39 5.94 -3.38 -1.43
C TYR A 39 4.60 -2.68 -1.32
N ALA A 40 3.94 -2.87 -0.20
CA ALA A 40 2.75 -2.15 0.21
C ALA A 40 2.88 -1.73 1.68
N GLY A 41 2.25 -0.64 2.05
CA GLY A 41 2.22 -0.23 3.46
C GLY A 41 1.26 0.93 3.67
N LYS A 42 0.80 1.06 4.91
CA LYS A 42 0.03 2.22 5.36
C LYS A 42 1.02 3.34 5.66
N ALA A 43 1.03 4.34 4.79
CA ALA A 43 1.91 5.50 4.87
C ALA A 43 1.31 6.54 5.82
N MET A 44 2.12 6.97 6.78
CA MET A 44 1.80 8.05 7.71
C MET A 44 2.80 9.18 7.50
N GLU A 45 2.28 10.34 7.13
CA GLU A 45 3.08 11.53 6.78
C GLU A 45 3.06 12.53 7.93
N THR A 46 1.91 12.66 8.62
CA THR A 46 1.75 13.60 9.75
C THR A 46 1.71 12.89 11.10
N GLU A 47 1.91 13.66 12.17
CA GLU A 47 1.71 13.16 13.55
C GLU A 47 0.25 12.85 13.85
N SER A 48 -0.69 13.56 13.21
CA SER A 48 -2.12 13.28 13.29
C SER A 48 -2.45 11.88 12.75
N ASP A 49 -1.84 11.49 11.62
CA ASP A 49 -1.99 10.15 11.05
C ASP A 49 -1.47 9.08 12.01
N ALA A 50 -0.32 9.32 12.63
CA ALA A 50 0.29 8.41 13.60
C ALA A 50 -0.48 8.33 14.92
N ALA A 51 -1.16 9.40 15.34
CA ALA A 51 -2.00 9.40 16.55
C ALA A 51 -3.28 8.57 16.37
N ARG A 52 -3.73 8.39 15.13
CA ARG A 52 -4.88 7.56 14.76
C ARG A 52 -4.46 6.18 14.26
N ASP A 53 -3.32 5.65 14.72
CA ASP A 53 -2.83 4.34 14.30
C ASP A 53 -3.69 3.21 14.91
N ALA A 54 -4.84 3.00 14.30
CA ALA A 54 -5.76 1.90 14.54
C ALA A 54 -6.18 1.28 13.20
N PRO A 55 -6.65 0.03 13.19
CA PRO A 55 -7.20 -0.60 12.00
C PRO A 55 -8.31 0.26 11.37
N GLY A 56 -8.16 0.56 10.08
CA GLY A 56 -9.09 1.37 9.29
C GLY A 56 -9.01 2.88 9.51
N GLN A 57 -8.10 3.37 10.38
CA GLN A 57 -7.98 4.80 10.69
C GLN A 57 -6.56 5.31 10.44
N GLY A 58 -6.47 6.59 10.04
CA GLY A 58 -5.20 7.28 9.83
C GLY A 58 -4.40 6.78 8.62
N GLY A 59 -3.56 7.65 8.06
CA GLY A 59 -2.67 7.30 6.96
C GLY A 59 -3.36 6.89 5.67
N SER A 60 -2.55 6.54 4.66
CA SER A 60 -3.03 6.13 3.33
C SER A 60 -2.36 4.84 2.87
N LEU A 61 -3.09 4.03 2.11
CA LEU A 61 -2.52 2.83 1.51
C LEU A 61 -1.60 3.22 0.35
N LEU A 62 -0.35 2.79 0.42
CA LEU A 62 0.62 2.98 -0.65
C LEU A 62 1.10 1.62 -1.15
N ILE A 63 1.06 1.45 -2.46
CA ILE A 63 1.50 0.22 -3.14
C ILE A 63 2.50 0.60 -4.23
N LYS A 64 3.65 -0.09 -4.27
CA LYS A 64 4.65 0.06 -5.35
C LYS A 64 4.96 -1.28 -5.99
N GLY A 65 4.90 -1.32 -7.32
CA GLY A 65 5.44 -2.40 -8.15
C GLY A 65 4.74 -3.76 -8.08
N ILE A 66 3.59 -3.88 -7.41
CA ILE A 66 2.78 -5.11 -7.45
C ILE A 66 2.21 -5.29 -8.87
N ARG A 67 2.62 -6.37 -9.56
CA ARG A 67 2.36 -6.62 -11.00
C ARG A 67 0.89 -6.52 -11.39
N ALA A 68 -0.02 -6.94 -10.52
CA ALA A 68 -1.44 -6.90 -10.79
C ALA A 68 -2.07 -5.51 -10.88
N ILE A 69 -1.38 -4.48 -10.38
CA ILE A 69 -1.84 -3.08 -10.46
C ILE A 69 -1.26 -2.42 -11.73
N TRP A 70 -0.62 -3.19 -12.61
CA TRP A 70 -0.09 -2.68 -13.87
C TRP A 70 -1.18 -2.59 -14.93
N ARG A 71 -1.06 -1.61 -15.84
CA ARG A 71 -2.04 -1.30 -16.89
C ARG A 71 -2.41 -2.48 -17.81
N GLN A 72 -1.49 -3.43 -17.98
CA GLN A 72 -1.72 -4.60 -18.81
C GLN A 72 -2.55 -5.69 -18.11
N SER A 73 -2.78 -5.58 -16.80
CA SER A 73 -3.64 -6.51 -16.07
C SER A 73 -5.10 -6.13 -16.27
N ALA A 74 -5.98 -7.12 -16.39
CA ALA A 74 -7.42 -6.87 -16.44
C ALA A 74 -7.88 -6.12 -15.16
N PRO A 75 -8.82 -5.17 -15.26
CA PRO A 75 -9.31 -4.40 -14.11
C PRO A 75 -9.78 -5.27 -12.95
N ILE A 76 -10.39 -6.42 -13.21
CA ILE A 76 -10.81 -7.36 -12.16
C ILE A 76 -9.62 -7.81 -11.28
N VAL A 77 -8.47 -8.09 -11.88
CA VAL A 77 -7.28 -8.55 -11.16
C VAL A 77 -6.70 -7.43 -10.31
N ALA A 78 -6.63 -6.21 -10.86
CA ALA A 78 -6.16 -5.02 -10.14
C ALA A 78 -7.06 -4.70 -8.93
N ASN A 79 -8.38 -4.72 -9.13
CA ASN A 79 -9.37 -4.43 -8.11
C ASN A 79 -9.36 -5.46 -6.99
N VAL A 80 -9.30 -6.76 -7.32
CA VAL A 80 -9.23 -7.84 -6.33
C VAL A 80 -7.96 -7.73 -5.50
N LEU A 81 -6.81 -7.48 -6.12
CA LEU A 81 -5.55 -7.40 -5.38
C LEU A 81 -5.44 -6.11 -4.55
N GLN A 82 -5.88 -4.97 -5.06
CA GLN A 82 -5.94 -3.74 -4.28
C GLN A 82 -6.89 -3.90 -3.09
N GLY A 83 -8.07 -4.51 -3.30
CA GLY A 83 -9.06 -4.74 -2.25
C GLY A 83 -8.58 -5.73 -1.17
N ALA A 84 -7.84 -6.77 -1.55
CA ALA A 84 -7.23 -7.71 -0.61
C ALA A 84 -6.09 -7.04 0.19
N VAL A 85 -5.18 -6.34 -0.47
CA VAL A 85 -4.08 -5.62 0.18
C VAL A 85 -4.61 -4.53 1.12
N GLN A 86 -5.67 -3.81 0.73
CA GLN A 86 -6.30 -2.80 1.59
C GLN A 86 -6.83 -3.42 2.89
N ARG A 87 -7.47 -4.58 2.84
CA ARG A 87 -7.95 -5.27 4.05
C ARG A 87 -6.80 -5.73 4.93
N ILE A 88 -5.76 -6.32 4.34
CA ILE A 88 -4.58 -6.78 5.09
C ILE A 88 -3.83 -5.60 5.73
N VAL A 89 -3.56 -4.54 4.97
CA VAL A 89 -2.67 -3.45 5.39
C VAL A 89 -3.40 -2.36 6.16
N MET A 90 -4.62 -2.00 5.76
CA MET A 90 -5.37 -0.94 6.45
C MET A 90 -6.21 -1.50 7.60
N GLN A 91 -6.84 -2.66 7.43
CA GLN A 91 -7.78 -3.22 8.42
C GLN A 91 -7.14 -4.29 9.31
N GLU A 92 -5.90 -4.71 9.01
CA GLU A 92 -5.18 -5.75 9.74
C GLU A 92 -5.97 -7.09 9.82
N ASP A 93 -6.85 -7.32 8.85
CA ASP A 93 -7.73 -8.49 8.79
C ASP A 93 -7.44 -9.33 7.55
N VAL A 94 -6.73 -10.42 7.76
CA VAL A 94 -6.40 -11.39 6.71
C VAL A 94 -7.62 -12.23 6.33
N GLN A 95 -8.51 -12.55 7.28
CA GLN A 95 -9.68 -13.37 7.00
C GLN A 95 -10.68 -12.61 6.11
N ALA A 96 -10.90 -11.33 6.40
CA ALA A 96 -11.70 -10.48 5.53
C ALA A 96 -11.13 -10.39 4.11
N ALA A 97 -9.81 -10.39 3.95
CA ALA A 97 -9.17 -10.40 2.64
C ALA A 97 -9.38 -11.73 1.89
N VAL A 98 -9.31 -12.86 2.58
CA VAL A 98 -9.59 -14.20 2.02
C VAL A 98 -11.04 -14.28 1.58
N SER A 99 -12.00 -13.95 2.46
CA SER A 99 -13.43 -13.99 2.12
C SER A 99 -13.78 -13.06 0.96
N PHE A 100 -13.14 -11.89 0.88
CA PHE A 100 -13.31 -10.98 -0.25
C PHE A 100 -12.83 -11.62 -1.56
N ALA A 101 -11.63 -12.21 -1.59
CA ALA A 101 -11.09 -12.87 -2.77
C ALA A 101 -11.96 -14.07 -3.21
N GLU A 102 -12.41 -14.89 -2.27
CA GLU A 102 -13.33 -16.00 -2.56
C GLU A 102 -14.66 -15.51 -3.15
N GLY A 103 -15.19 -14.40 -2.64
CA GLY A 103 -16.39 -13.76 -3.17
C GLY A 103 -16.23 -13.32 -4.62
N GLU A 104 -15.11 -12.68 -4.97
CA GLU A 104 -14.80 -12.25 -6.33
C GLU A 104 -14.58 -13.44 -7.28
N ILE A 105 -13.93 -14.51 -6.80
CA ILE A 105 -13.79 -15.76 -7.58
C ILE A 105 -15.17 -16.37 -7.87
N ARG A 106 -16.05 -16.44 -6.88
CA ARG A 106 -17.43 -16.94 -7.07
C ARG A 106 -18.21 -16.05 -8.06
N ARG A 107 -18.06 -14.73 -7.97
CA ARG A 107 -18.68 -13.77 -8.89
C ARG A 107 -18.27 -14.06 -10.33
N LEU A 108 -16.97 -14.29 -10.56
CA LEU A 108 -16.42 -14.68 -11.86
C LEU A 108 -16.97 -16.02 -12.36
N LEU A 109 -16.97 -17.06 -11.52
CA LEU A 109 -17.45 -18.40 -11.91
C LEU A 109 -18.95 -18.42 -12.25
N LEU A 110 -19.75 -17.58 -11.59
CA LEU A 110 -21.17 -17.43 -11.85
C LEU A 110 -21.49 -16.49 -13.03
N GLY A 111 -20.47 -15.93 -13.70
CA GLY A 111 -20.65 -14.99 -14.81
C GLY A 111 -21.25 -13.65 -14.38
N LYS A 112 -21.17 -13.28 -13.09
CA LYS A 112 -21.69 -12.02 -12.55
C LYS A 112 -20.65 -10.89 -12.63
N VAL A 113 -19.91 -10.84 -13.72
CA VAL A 113 -18.85 -9.85 -13.97
C VAL A 113 -19.16 -9.11 -15.27
N GLU A 114 -18.85 -7.81 -15.30
CA GLU A 114 -19.01 -7.02 -16.52
C GLU A 114 -17.84 -7.29 -17.47
N LEU A 115 -18.11 -7.30 -18.78
CA LEU A 115 -17.06 -7.53 -19.78
C LEU A 115 -15.94 -6.48 -19.70
N SER A 116 -16.26 -5.24 -19.32
CA SER A 116 -15.30 -4.15 -19.13
C SER A 116 -14.25 -4.46 -18.07
N GLU A 117 -14.57 -5.31 -17.08
CA GLU A 117 -13.64 -5.72 -16.03
C GLU A 117 -12.60 -6.75 -16.52
N LEU A 118 -12.86 -7.37 -17.67
CA LEU A 118 -12.03 -8.42 -18.28
C LEU A 118 -11.15 -7.89 -19.43
N VAL A 119 -11.35 -6.64 -19.84
CA VAL A 119 -10.59 -6.04 -20.94
C VAL A 119 -9.13 -5.85 -20.52
N MET A 120 -8.21 -6.41 -21.32
CA MET A 120 -6.77 -6.17 -21.20
C MET A 120 -6.33 -5.25 -22.34
N THR A 121 -5.59 -4.18 -22.01
CA THR A 121 -4.95 -3.31 -23.00
C THR A 121 -3.48 -3.69 -23.10
N GLY A 122 -3.11 -4.30 -24.23
CA GLY A 122 -1.74 -4.71 -24.57
C GLY A 122 -0.98 -3.62 -25.30
#